data_AF-A0A3D4TDR6-F1
#
_entry.id   AF-A0A3D4TDR6-F1
#
_cell.length_a   1.000
_cell.length_b   1.000
_cell.length_c   1.000
_cell.angle_alpha   90.00
_cell.angle_beta   90.00
_cell.angle_gamma   90.00
#
_symmetry.space_group_name_H-M   'P 1'
#
loop_
_entity.id
_entity.type
_entity.pdbx_description
1 polymer ?
#
loop_
_entity_poly.entity_id
_entity_poly.type
_entity_poly.pdbx_seq_one_letter_code
_entity_poly.pdbx_strand_id
1 'polypeptide(L)' 'FNLDEYYPLEKEAYQSYWSFMHRHLFNHVDIDPENIHIPNGQLAKEDVKKHCLKYEQLIEAVGGIDLQILGIGNNG' A
#
# COMPACT_ATOMS: atom_id res chain seq x y z
N PHE A 1 -5.60 2.78 -2.67
CA PHE A 1 -4.30 3.10 -2.09
C PHE A 1 -4.25 2.67 -0.64
N ASN A 2 -3.30 1.83 -0.25
CA ASN A 2 -2.99 1.51 1.14
C ASN A 2 -2.03 2.55 1.74
N LEU A 3 -2.05 2.69 3.07
CA LEU A 3 -1.28 3.68 3.81
C LEU A 3 0.22 3.38 3.79
N ASP A 4 0.59 2.14 4.08
CA ASP A 4 1.96 1.74 4.37
C ASP A 4 2.26 0.27 3.98
N GLU A 5 3.54 -0.10 4.03
CA GLU A 5 4.07 -1.46 3.95
C GLU A 5 5.37 -1.52 4.76
N TYR A 6 5.70 -2.69 5.31
CA TYR A 6 6.94 -2.89 6.06
C TYR A 6 8.17 -2.91 5.14
N TYR A 7 9.31 -2.44 5.67
CA TYR A 7 10.58 -2.44 4.96
C TYR A 7 11.75 -2.91 5.86
N PRO A 8 12.69 -3.73 5.34
CA PRO A 8 12.55 -4.53 4.12
C PRO A 8 11.65 -5.75 4.40
N LEU A 9 10.71 -6.05 3.50
CA LEU A 9 9.86 -7.22 3.66
C LEU A 9 9.45 -7.81 2.31
N GLU A 10 9.54 -9.13 2.20
CA GLU A 10 9.03 -9.88 1.06
C GLU A 10 7.52 -9.69 0.91
N LYS A 11 7.05 -9.44 -0.32
CA LYS A 11 5.65 -9.11 -0.60
C LYS A 11 4.68 -10.23 -0.22
N GLU A 12 5.05 -11.48 -0.41
CA GLU A 12 4.22 -12.64 -0.08
C GLU A 12 4.48 -13.16 1.35
N ALA A 13 5.29 -12.45 2.15
CA ALA A 13 5.45 -12.79 3.56
C ALA A 13 4.09 -12.69 4.28
N TYR A 14 3.78 -13.63 5.17
CA TYR A 14 2.49 -13.69 5.84
C TYR A 14 2.11 -12.39 6.57
N GLN A 15 3.10 -11.70 7.12
CA GLN A 15 2.99 -10.46 7.88
C GLN A 15 3.02 -9.18 7.02
N SER A 16 3.21 -9.27 5.70
CA SER A 16 3.13 -8.10 4.82
C SER A 16 1.72 -7.56 4.75
N TYR A 17 1.58 -6.25 4.55
CA TYR A 17 0.27 -5.66 4.32
C TYR A 17 -0.30 -6.03 2.95
N TRP A 18 0.54 -6.30 1.95
CA TRP A 18 0.07 -6.93 0.71
C TRP A 18 -0.67 -8.24 0.99
N SER A 19 -0.04 -9.18 1.71
CA SER A 19 -0.66 -10.47 2.02
C SER A 19 -1.88 -10.32 2.94
N PHE A 20 -1.82 -9.41 3.92
CA PHE A 20 -2.97 -9.09 4.78
C PHE A 20 -4.18 -8.63 3.96
N MET A 21 -3.99 -7.65 3.08
CA MET A 21 -5.08 -7.09 2.28
C MET A 21 -5.66 -8.10 1.30
N HIS A 22 -4.83 -8.93 0.66
CA HIS A 22 -5.33 -10.01 -0.20
C HIS A 22 -6.09 -11.08 0.59
N ARG A 23 -5.60 -11.50 1.76
CA ARG A 23 -6.30 -12.49 2.59
C ARG A 23 -7.63 -11.99 3.13
N HIS A 24 -7.74 -10.71 3.49
CA HIS A 24 -8.89 -10.19 4.23
C HIS A 24 -9.86 -9.36 3.40
N LEU A 25 -9.46 -8.85 2.22
CA LEU A 25 -10.32 -7.99 1.41
C LEU A 25 -10.24 -8.32 -0.09
N PHE A 26 -9.09 -8.10 -0.74
CA PHE A 26 -9.03 -8.04 -2.21
C PHE A 26 -9.38 -9.36 -2.92
N ASN A 27 -9.20 -10.52 -2.26
CA ASN A 27 -9.61 -11.80 -2.84
C ASN A 27 -11.11 -12.11 -2.66
N HIS A 28 -11.86 -11.26 -1.96
CA HIS A 28 -13.27 -11.48 -1.61
C HIS A 28 -14.22 -10.46 -2.24
N VAL A 29 -13.70 -9.56 -3.08
CA VAL A 29 -14.45 -8.48 -3.72
C VAL A 29 -14.09 -8.36 -5.20
N ASP A 30 -14.94 -7.71 -5.98
CA ASP A 30 -14.83 -7.49 -7.42
C ASP A 30 -13.99 -6.25 -7.77
N ILE A 31 -12.83 -6.10 -7.14
CA ILE A 31 -11.87 -5.03 -7.47
C ILE A 31 -10.97 -5.47 -8.63
N ASP A 32 -10.77 -4.57 -9.60
CA ASP A 32 -9.75 -4.78 -10.63
C ASP A 32 -8.35 -4.75 -9.98
N PRO A 33 -7.50 -5.77 -10.18
CA PRO A 33 -6.14 -5.78 -9.67
C PRO A 33 -5.30 -4.55 -10.07
N GLU A 34 -5.57 -3.92 -11.21
CA GLU A 34 -4.86 -2.70 -11.64
C GLU A 34 -5.16 -1.49 -10.75
N ASN A 35 -6.31 -1.50 -10.04
CA ASN A 35 -6.72 -0.45 -9.10
C ASN A 35 -6.19 -0.67 -7.67
N ILE A 36 -5.43 -1.75 -7.44
CA ILE A 36 -4.82 -2.03 -6.14
C ILE A 36 -3.43 -1.37 -6.08
N HIS A 37 -3.30 -0.39 -5.19
CA HIS A 37 -2.04 0.31 -4.95
C HIS A 37 -1.61 0.12 -3.49
N ILE A 38 -0.46 -0.50 -3.28
CA ILE A 38 0.19 -0.73 -1.97
C ILE A 38 1.68 -0.40 -2.12
N PRO A 39 2.32 0.28 -1.15
CA PRO A 39 3.76 0.52 -1.19
C PRO A 39 4.58 -0.77 -1.27
N ASN A 40 5.76 -0.72 -1.90
CA ASN A 40 6.62 -1.89 -2.10
C ASN A 40 7.75 -1.94 -1.05
N GLY A 41 7.70 -2.96 -0.19
CA GLY A 41 8.68 -3.22 0.86
C GLY A 41 10.00 -3.88 0.43
N GLN A 42 10.14 -4.29 -0.84
CA GLN A 42 11.28 -5.06 -1.35
C GLN A 42 12.32 -4.23 -2.12
N LEU A 43 12.15 -2.91 -2.12
CA LEU A 43 13.00 -2.01 -2.91
C LEU A 43 14.44 -1.96 -2.38
N ALA A 44 15.39 -1.58 -3.23
CA ALA A 44 16.70 -1.16 -2.76
C ALA A 44 16.54 0.12 -1.91
N LYS A 45 17.38 0.29 -0.88
CA LYS A 45 17.25 1.39 0.09
C LYS A 45 17.33 2.76 -0.57
N GLU A 46 18.16 2.88 -1.60
CA GLU A 46 18.34 4.07 -2.43
C GLU A 46 17.09 4.45 -3.23
N ASP A 47 16.21 3.48 -3.55
CA ASP A 47 15.02 3.69 -4.35
C ASP A 47 13.77 4.05 -3.52
N VAL A 48 13.81 3.85 -2.20
CA VAL A 48 12.67 4.09 -1.29
C VAL A 48 12.10 5.51 -1.47
N LYS A 49 12.97 6.53 -1.44
CA LYS A 49 12.52 7.94 -1.61
C LYS A 49 11.84 8.18 -2.96
N LYS A 50 12.40 7.59 -4.02
CA LYS A 50 11.85 7.68 -5.38
C LYS A 50 10.49 6.97 -5.47
N HIS A 51 10.33 5.85 -4.78
CA HIS A 51 9.06 5.13 -4.72
C HIS A 51 7.98 5.91 -3.99
N CYS A 52 8.28 6.49 -2.82
CA CYS A 52 7.33 7.35 -2.11
C CYS A 52 6.87 8.51 -3.00
N LEU A 53 7.79 9.20 -3.68
CA LEU A 53 7.44 10.30 -4.59
C LEU A 53 6.53 9.83 -5.74
N LYS A 54 6.81 8.66 -6.33
CA LYS A 54 5.93 8.08 -7.37
C LYS A 54 4.55 7.72 -6.84
N TYR A 55 4.47 7.24 -5.60
CA TYR A 55 3.19 6.88 -4.99
C TYR A 55 2.31 8.11 -4.76
N GLU A 56 2.90 9.22 -4.29
CA GLU A 56 2.22 10.53 -4.21
C GLU A 56 1.76 11.01 -5.60
N GLN A 57 2.63 10.93 -6.61
CA GLN A 57 2.27 11.32 -7.98
C GLN A 57 1.13 10.48 -8.56
N LEU A 58 1.05 9.19 -8.22
CA LEU A 58 -0.06 8.33 -8.64
C LEU A 58 -1.38 8.78 -8.01
N ILE A 59 -1.37 9.16 -6.73
CA ILE A 59 -2.54 9.68 -6.02
C ILE A 59 -3.00 10.99 -6.67
N GLU A 60 -2.07 11.93 -6.91
CA GLU A 60 -2.38 13.21 -7.57
C GLU A 60 -2.91 13.00 -9.00
N ALA A 61 -2.32 12.09 -9.76
CA ALA A 61 -2.70 11.82 -11.14
C ALA A 61 -4.13 11.30 -11.29
N VAL A 62 -4.68 10.65 -10.25
CA VAL A 62 -6.08 10.18 -10.23
C VAL A 62 -7.03 11.15 -9.53
N GLY A 63 -6.57 12.33 -9.11
CA GLY A 63 -7.39 13.39 -8.53
C GLY A 63 -7.41 13.44 -7.01
N GLY A 64 -6.57 12.65 -6.32
CA GLY A 64 -6.50 12.59 -4.87
C GLY A 64 -7.30 11.45 -4.24
N ILE A 65 -7.46 11.49 -2.91
CA ILE A 65 -8.21 10.50 -2.13
C ILE A 65 -9.55 11.10 -1.69
N ASP A 66 -10.67 10.55 -2.16
CA ASP A 66 -12.01 10.99 -1.74
C ASP A 66 -12.35 10.55 -0.30
N LEU A 67 -11.92 9.35 0.08
CA LEU A 67 -12.18 8.76 1.39
C LEU A 67 -11.00 7.88 1.83
N GLN A 68 -10.55 8.07 3.07
CA GLN A 68 -9.51 7.24 3.69
C GLN A 68 -10.02 6.68 5.01
N ILE A 69 -9.96 5.35 5.14
CA ILE A 69 -10.35 4.63 6.37
C ILE A 69 -9.07 4.21 7.09
N LEU A 70 -8.87 4.71 8.31
CA LEU A 70 -7.69 4.46 9.12
C LEU A 70 -8.05 3.99 10.53
N GLY A 71 -7.19 3.16 11.10
CA GLY A 71 -7.13 2.95 12.55
C GLY A 71 -6.30 4.04 13.23
N ILE A 72 -6.57 4.28 14.50
CA ILE A 72 -5.75 5.17 15.35
C ILE A 72 -5.06 4.30 16.40
N GLY A 73 -3.74 4.45 16.53
CA GLY A 73 -2.97 3.73 17.55
C GLY A 73 -3.14 4.36 18.92
N ASN A 74 -2.62 3.69 19.96
CA ASN A 74 -2.70 4.20 21.34
C ASN A 74 -2.03 5.58 21.53
N ASN A 75 -1.14 5.97 20.61
CA ASN A 75 -0.37 7.22 20.69
C ASN A 75 -0.89 8.30 19.73
N GLY A 76 -2.06 8.10 19.12
CA GLY A 76 -2.56 8.93 18.02
C GLY A 76 -1.97 8.53 16.67
#